data_AF-A0A1J5PUC1-F1
#
_entry.id   AF-A0A1J5PUC1-F1
#
_cell.length_a   1.000
_cell.length_b   1.000
_cell.length_c   1.000
_cell.angle_alpha   90.00
_cell.angle_beta   90.00
_cell.angle_gamma   90.00
#
_symmetry.space_group_name_H-M   'P 1'
#
loop_
_entity.id
_entity.type
_entity.pdbx_description
1 polymer ?
#
loop_
_entity_poly.entity_id
_entity_poly.type
_entity_poly.pdbx_seq_one_letter_code
_entity_poly.pdbx_strand_id
1 'polypeptide(L)'
;MAQSSGFQGLAGPRGAPDDLKKLTGVSGAIEKKFNDLGIFHYWQLAELNHDTAHQIGEEVGLPSRADGWVAQAKAMTAEAE
;
A
#
# COMPACT_ATOMS: atom_id res chain seq x y z
N MET A 1 2.21 16.90 -17.46
CA MET A 1 3.20 16.35 -16.52
C MET A 1 2.50 16.22 -15.17
N ALA A 2 1.93 15.05 -14.85
CA ALA A 2 1.35 14.81 -13.53
C ALA A 2 2.50 14.38 -12.62
N GLN A 3 2.88 15.25 -11.69
CA GLN A 3 3.89 14.91 -10.71
C GLN A 3 3.28 13.97 -9.66
N SER A 4 3.83 12.77 -9.57
CA SER A 4 3.56 11.73 -8.57
C SER A 4 4.04 12.13 -7.17
N SER A 5 3.63 13.29 -6.67
CA SER A 5 4.16 13.90 -5.44
C SER A 5 3.54 13.34 -4.15
N GLY A 6 3.24 12.04 -4.10
CA GLY A 6 2.52 11.44 -2.96
C GLY A 6 3.25 10.32 -2.25
N PHE A 7 3.91 9.43 -3.00
CA PHE A 7 4.53 8.23 -2.44
C PHE A 7 5.71 7.81 -3.29
N GLN A 8 6.89 7.73 -2.68
CA GLN A 8 8.04 7.08 -3.28
C GLN A 8 8.06 5.63 -2.82
N GLY A 9 7.69 4.72 -3.71
CA GLY A 9 7.91 3.30 -3.54
C GLY A 9 9.38 3.01 -3.22
N LEU A 10 9.61 2.01 -2.37
CA LEU A 10 10.95 1.55 -2.10
C LEU A 10 11.48 0.77 -3.31
N ALA A 11 12.76 0.95 -3.65
CA ALA A 11 13.42 0.14 -4.70
C ALA A 11 13.57 -1.35 -4.31
N GLY A 12 13.35 -1.67 -3.04
CA GLY A 12 13.32 -3.02 -2.49
C GLY A 12 12.81 -3.01 -1.05
N PRO A 13 12.38 -4.16 -0.52
CA PRO A 13 11.87 -4.25 0.86
C PRO A 13 12.94 -3.79 1.85
N ARG A 14 12.56 -2.90 2.78
CA ARG A 14 13.44 -2.50 3.88
C ARG A 14 13.34 -3.54 4.99
N GLY A 15 14.14 -4.59 4.87
CA GLY A 15 14.11 -5.72 5.79
C GLY A 15 13.10 -6.78 5.36
N ALA A 16 12.39 -7.38 6.32
CA ALA A 16 11.40 -8.41 6.03
C ALA A 16 10.10 -7.75 5.51
N PRO A 17 9.65 -8.03 4.28
CA PRO A 17 8.38 -7.50 3.77
C PRO A 17 7.22 -8.01 4.62
N ASP A 18 6.21 -7.16 4.79
CA ASP A 18 4.97 -7.53 5.45
C ASP A 18 4.08 -8.37 4.53
N ASP A 19 3.19 -9.17 5.12
CA ASP A 19 2.24 -9.98 4.36
C ASP A 19 1.02 -9.15 3.96
N LEU A 20 1.13 -8.37 2.88
CA LEU A 20 0.04 -7.48 2.43
C LEU A 20 -1.27 -8.23 2.18
N LYS A 21 -1.24 -9.56 1.98
CA LYS A 21 -2.44 -10.41 1.91
C LYS A 21 -3.31 -10.39 3.17
N LYS A 22 -2.78 -9.95 4.32
CA LYS A 22 -3.59 -9.74 5.54
C LYS A 22 -4.61 -8.61 5.38
N LEU A 23 -4.40 -7.69 4.45
CA LEU A 23 -5.35 -6.63 4.14
C LEU A 23 -6.54 -7.21 3.38
N THR A 24 -7.73 -6.76 3.72
CA THR A 24 -8.96 -7.32 3.16
C THR A 24 -9.06 -7.01 1.67
N GLY A 25 -9.15 -8.06 0.85
CA GLY A 25 -9.23 -7.93 -0.60
C GLY A 25 -7.89 -7.81 -1.31
N VAL A 26 -6.76 -7.92 -0.59
CA VAL A 26 -5.45 -8.10 -1.21
C VAL A 26 -5.22 -9.58 -1.49
N SER A 27 -5.28 -9.96 -2.77
CA SER A 27 -4.85 -11.28 -3.22
C SER A 27 -3.35 -11.28 -3.56
N GLY A 28 -2.76 -12.45 -3.79
CA GLY A 28 -1.35 -12.53 -4.22
C GLY A 28 -1.05 -11.77 -5.52
N ALA A 29 -2.05 -11.55 -6.38
CA ALA A 29 -1.90 -10.71 -7.57
C ALA A 29 -1.78 -9.23 -7.21
N ILE A 30 -2.58 -8.74 -6.25
CA ILE A 30 -2.55 -7.35 -5.79
C ILE A 30 -1.27 -7.08 -4.99
N GLU A 31 -0.86 -8.01 -4.12
CA GLU A 31 0.43 -7.94 -3.43
C GLU A 31 1.59 -7.82 -4.43
N LYS A 32 1.58 -8.62 -5.50
CA LYS A 32 2.61 -8.51 -6.53
C LYS A 32 2.64 -7.13 -7.18
N LYS A 33 1.49 -6.52 -7.45
CA LYS A 33 1.42 -5.16 -7.99
C LYS A 33 1.93 -4.12 -6.98
N PHE A 34 1.60 -4.25 -5.70
CA PHE A 34 2.16 -3.40 -4.66
C PHE A 34 3.68 -3.49 -4.59
N ASN A 35 4.23 -4.71 -4.59
CA ASN A 35 5.66 -4.94 -4.62
C ASN A 35 6.32 -4.31 -5.86
N ASP A 36 5.65 -4.36 -7.02
CA ASP A 36 6.11 -3.72 -8.26
C ASP A 36 6.11 -2.18 -8.15
N LEU A 37 5.13 -1.62 -7.44
CA LEU A 37 5.05 -0.20 -7.06
C LEU A 37 6.01 0.18 -5.93
N GLY A 38 6.75 -0.77 -5.36
CA GLY A 38 7.67 -0.54 -4.24
C GLY A 38 7.01 -0.49 -2.85
N ILE A 39 5.78 -0.99 -2.72
CA ILE A 39 5.06 -1.14 -1.45
C ILE A 39 5.28 -2.56 -0.95
N PHE A 40 6.02 -2.70 0.14
CA PHE A 40 6.34 -3.99 0.76
C PHE A 40 5.89 -4.09 2.21
N HIS A 41 5.50 -2.97 2.82
CA HIS A 41 5.20 -2.88 4.24
C HIS A 41 3.88 -2.20 4.54
N TYR A 42 3.26 -2.52 5.68
CA TYR A 42 2.01 -1.85 6.09
C TYR A 42 2.25 -0.37 6.41
N TRP A 43 3.36 -0.01 7.03
CA TRP A 43 3.66 1.39 7.37
C TRP A 43 3.69 2.29 6.13
N GLN A 44 4.14 1.78 4.98
CA GLN A 44 4.12 2.51 3.72
C GLN A 44 2.69 2.86 3.30
N LEU A 45 1.76 1.91 3.41
CA LEU A 45 0.34 2.12 3.14
C LEU A 45 -0.28 3.04 4.18
N ALA A 46 0.13 2.93 5.45
CA ALA A 46 -0.36 3.76 6.54
C ALA A 46 0.04 5.24 6.38
N GLU A 47 1.20 5.52 5.78
CA GLU A 47 1.66 6.87 5.49
C GLU A 47 1.00 7.50 4.25
N LEU A 48 0.27 6.72 3.44
CA LEU A 48 -0.42 7.24 2.27
C LEU A 48 -1.54 8.22 2.66
N ASN A 49 -1.65 9.29 1.88
CA ASN A 49 -2.83 10.16 1.87
C ASN A 49 -3.92 9.58 0.95
N HIS A 50 -5.14 10.12 1.07
CA HIS A 50 -6.30 9.66 0.31
C HIS A 50 -6.05 9.68 -1.22
N ASP A 51 -5.51 10.78 -1.74
CA ASP A 51 -5.22 10.92 -3.18
C ASP A 51 -4.23 9.86 -3.68
N THR A 52 -3.14 9.64 -2.94
CA THR A 52 -2.10 8.70 -3.35
C THR A 52 -2.57 7.26 -3.22
N ALA A 53 -3.30 6.95 -2.15
CA ALA A 53 -3.95 5.66 -1.99
C ALA A 53 -4.90 5.39 -3.15
N HIS A 54 -5.74 6.38 -3.51
CA HIS A 54 -6.64 6.27 -4.65
C HIS A 54 -5.88 5.99 -5.95
N GLN A 55 -4.80 6.73 -6.24
CA GLN A 55 -3.95 6.50 -7.41
C GLN A 55 -3.35 5.09 -7.43
N ILE A 56 -2.77 4.63 -6.33
CA ILE A 56 -2.26 3.26 -6.19
C ILE A 56 -3.39 2.26 -6.41
N GLY A 57 -4.57 2.54 -5.85
CA GLY A 57 -5.79 1.80 -6.06
C GLY A 57 -6.17 1.69 -7.54
N GLU A 58 -6.10 2.78 -8.31
CA GLU A 58 -6.33 2.78 -9.76
C GLU A 58 -5.29 1.94 -10.51
N GLU A 59 -4.00 2.07 -10.17
CA GLU A 59 -2.92 1.27 -10.77
C GLU A 59 -3.11 -0.24 -10.53
N VAL A 60 -3.59 -0.61 -9.33
CA VAL A 60 -3.91 -2.01 -9.03
C VAL A 60 -5.29 -2.45 -9.54
N GLY A 61 -6.12 -1.52 -10.00
CA GLY A 61 -7.48 -1.75 -10.53
C GLY A 61 -8.56 -1.88 -9.45
N LEU A 62 -8.28 -1.46 -8.22
CA LEU A 62 -9.19 -1.50 -7.06
C LEU A 62 -9.18 -0.16 -6.28
N PRO A 63 -9.52 0.98 -6.90
CA PRO A 63 -9.50 2.29 -6.23
C PRO A 63 -10.40 2.36 -5.00
N SER A 64 -11.57 1.74 -5.06
CA SER A 64 -12.52 1.70 -3.93
C SER A 64 -12.02 0.90 -2.71
N ARG A 65 -10.93 0.14 -2.85
CA ARG A 65 -10.33 -0.64 -1.75
C ARG A 65 -9.15 0.09 -1.09
N ALA A 66 -8.59 1.09 -1.76
CA ALA A 66 -7.38 1.78 -1.31
C ALA A 66 -7.52 2.38 0.08
N ASP A 67 -8.59 3.13 0.34
CA ASP A 67 -8.87 3.72 1.65
C ASP A 67 -8.96 2.68 2.76
N GLY A 68 -9.58 1.53 2.46
CA GLY A 68 -9.67 0.42 3.40
C GLY A 68 -8.31 -0.15 3.76
N TRP A 69 -7.43 -0.31 2.77
CA TRP A 69 -6.06 -0.78 2.99
C TRP A 69 -5.25 0.19 3.84
N VAL A 70 -5.35 1.50 3.60
CA VAL A 70 -4.69 2.53 4.42
C VAL A 70 -5.18 2.46 5.87
N ALA A 71 -6.49 2.39 6.09
CA ALA A 71 -7.06 2.32 7.43
C ALA A 71 -6.63 1.05 8.18
N GLN A 72 -6.64 -0.11 7.50
CA GLN A 72 -6.17 -1.37 8.08
C GLN A 72 -4.67 -1.35 8.37
N ALA A 73 -3.87 -0.80 7.45
CA ALA A 73 -2.44 -0.66 7.63
C ALA A 73 -2.10 0.25 8.82
N LYS A 74 -2.81 1.36 9.00
CA LYS A 74 -2.70 2.22 10.19
C LYS A 74 -3.03 1.46 11.48
N ALA A 75 -4.09 0.64 11.47
CA ALA A 75 -4.45 -0.18 12.64
C ALA A 75 -3.37 -1.23 12.95
N MET A 76 -2.86 -1.94 11.93
CA MET A 76 -1.82 -2.96 12.09
C MET A 76 -0.49 -2.38 12.56
N THR A 77 -0.14 -1.18 12.11
CA THR A 77 1.10 -0.49 12.53
C THR A 77 1.00 0.07 13.94
N ALA A 78 -0.18 0.58 14.32
CA ALA A 78 -0.44 1.01 15.70
C ALA A 78 -0.52 -0.16 16.71
N GLU A 79 -0.94 -1.35 16.27
CA GLU A 79 -1.01 -2.55 17.12
C GLU A 79 0.33 -3.29 17.20
N ALA A 80 1.27 -3.00 16.30
CA ALA A 80 2.61 -3.58 16.29
C ALA A 80 3.60 -2.88 17.25
N GLU A 81 3.15 -1.86 18.00
CA GLU A 81 3.92 -1.17 19.06
C GLU A 81 3.72 -1.77 20.46
#